data_AF-A0A2S1YJL6-F1
#
_entry.id   AF-A0A2S1YJL6-F1
#
_cell.length_a   1.000
_cell.length_b   1.000
_cell.length_c   1.000
_cell.angle_alpha   90.00
_cell.angle_beta   90.00
_cell.angle_gamma   90.00
#
_symmetry.space_group_name_H-M   'P 1'
#
loop_
_entity.id
_entity.type
_entity.pdbx_description
1 polymer ?
#
loop_
_entity_poly.entity_id
_entity_poly.type
_entity_poly.pdbx_seq_one_letter_code
_entity_poly.pdbx_strand_id
1 'polypeptide(L)'
;MKRVFIGFVICLLLLNCAKKEEKAIIKNKPYIISYEDKELEKYYDSLAVHPPSTKGFFYGESQLIIDKKGNLYFYQREHFLALCSYGSENDTLPHFLHLEPKDIIRIPPKNLTDFLSENILVKEKNRQILIIASQNDTIKNPSFFEFLNTKNIGTYFIRRTTQEEDTVLRYKNNQSRHVYYYPDSIKWDKTKIKLPNNK
;
A
#
# COMPACT_ATOMS: atom_id res chain seq x y z
N MET A 1 -3.97 26.25 63.07
CA MET A 1 -4.88 26.01 61.93
C MET A 1 -4.36 26.54 60.59
N LYS A 2 -3.80 27.76 60.49
CA LYS A 2 -3.27 28.30 59.21
C LYS A 2 -2.17 27.44 58.54
N ARG A 3 -1.32 26.76 59.31
CA ARG A 3 -0.24 25.89 58.77
C ARG A 3 -0.76 24.60 58.11
N VAL A 4 -1.88 24.05 58.59
CA VAL A 4 -2.53 22.86 58.00
C VAL A 4 -3.23 23.24 56.69
N PHE A 5 -3.80 24.45 56.64
CA PHE A 5 -4.46 24.98 55.44
C PHE A 5 -3.47 25.19 54.28
N ILE A 6 -2.25 25.66 54.57
CA ILE A 6 -1.20 25.85 53.56
C ILE A 6 -0.74 24.50 52.98
N GLY A 7 -0.58 23.47 53.82
CA GLY A 7 -0.26 22.12 53.36
C GLY A 7 -1.33 21.53 52.45
N PHE A 8 -2.61 21.78 52.75
CA PHE A 8 -3.74 21.30 51.95
C PHE A 8 -3.83 21.99 50.58
N VAL A 9 -3.51 23.29 50.51
CA VAL A 9 -3.47 24.07 49.26
C VAL A 9 -2.31 23.64 48.36
N ILE A 10 -1.15 23.28 48.93
CA ILE A 10 0.00 22.78 48.16
C ILE A 10 -0.29 21.39 47.57
N CYS A 11 -1.00 20.51 48.29
CA CYS A 11 -1.44 19.21 47.77
C CYS A 11 -2.45 19.34 46.62
N LEU A 12 -3.32 20.38 46.64
CA LEU A 12 -4.27 20.66 45.56
C LEU A 12 -3.57 21.16 44.28
N LEU A 13 -2.42 21.84 44.39
CA LEU A 13 -1.65 22.30 43.23
C LEU A 13 -0.85 21.16 42.55
N LEU A 14 -0.49 20.11 43.28
CA LEU A 14 0.17 18.92 42.73
C LEU A 14 -0.80 17.90 42.09
N LEU A 15 -2.11 18.05 42.34
CA LEU A 15 -3.17 17.26 41.71
C LEU A 15 -3.60 17.81 40.34
N ASN A 16 -3.02 18.93 39.90
CA ASN A 16 -3.18 19.40 38.53
C ASN A 16 -2.28 18.56 37.61
N CYS A 17 -2.64 17.28 37.47
CA CYS A 17 -2.21 16.44 36.36
C CYS A 17 -2.63 17.18 35.09
N ALA A 18 -1.70 17.94 34.51
CA ALA A 18 -1.80 18.35 33.13
C ALA A 18 -2.00 17.06 32.34
N LYS A 19 -3.25 16.80 31.95
CA LYS A 19 -3.64 15.69 31.11
C LYS A 19 -2.87 15.94 29.82
N LYS A 20 -1.71 15.29 29.70
CA LYS A 20 -0.89 15.31 28.49
C LYS A 20 -1.88 14.96 27.40
N GLU A 21 -2.15 15.91 26.51
CA GLU A 21 -2.87 15.62 25.28
C GLU A 21 -1.99 14.61 24.56
N GLU A 22 -2.23 13.34 24.83
CA GLU A 22 -1.95 12.29 23.90
C GLU A 22 -2.67 12.77 22.65
N LYS A 23 -1.90 13.33 21.70
CA LYS A 23 -2.36 13.47 20.33
C LYS A 23 -2.94 12.12 20.02
N ALA A 24 -4.27 12.03 20.01
CA ALA A 24 -4.95 10.82 19.64
C ALA A 24 -4.44 10.58 18.22
N ILE A 25 -3.44 9.70 18.09
CA ILE A 25 -3.04 9.17 16.80
C ILE A 25 -4.36 8.67 16.28
N ILE A 26 -4.86 9.30 15.20
CA ILE A 26 -6.14 8.95 14.60
C ILE A 26 -5.94 7.56 14.03
N LYS A 27 -5.99 6.55 14.91
CA LYS A 27 -5.87 5.15 14.57
C LYS A 27 -7.08 4.91 13.69
N ASN A 28 -6.81 4.53 12.45
CA ASN A 28 -7.79 4.02 11.49
C ASN A 28 -8.61 5.06 10.70
N LYS A 29 -8.07 6.26 10.39
CA LYS A 29 -8.67 7.05 9.30
C LYS A 29 -8.62 6.20 8.02
N PRO A 30 -9.74 5.99 7.31
CA PRO A 30 -9.71 5.32 6.02
C PRO A 30 -8.77 6.05 5.05
N TYR A 31 -8.00 5.29 4.29
CA TYR A 31 -7.20 5.82 3.19
C TYR A 31 -8.03 5.75 1.91
N ILE A 32 -8.19 6.87 1.20
CA ILE A 32 -9.02 6.95 -0.02
C ILE A 32 -8.10 7.28 -1.18
N ILE A 33 -7.82 6.30 -2.04
CA ILE A 33 -6.79 6.39 -3.08
C ILE A 33 -7.06 7.59 -4.00
N SER A 34 -8.27 7.68 -4.55
CA SER A 34 -8.65 8.79 -5.44
C SER A 34 -8.54 10.18 -4.80
N TYR A 35 -8.75 10.28 -3.49
CA TYR A 35 -8.59 11.55 -2.75
C TYR A 35 -7.12 11.91 -2.60
N GLU A 36 -6.30 10.95 -2.15
CA GLU A 36 -4.87 11.17 -1.92
C GLU A 36 -4.13 11.44 -3.24
N ASP A 37 -4.50 10.76 -4.34
CA ASP A 37 -3.98 11.03 -5.68
C ASP A 37 -4.27 12.48 -6.11
N LYS A 38 -5.50 12.97 -5.86
CA LYS A 38 -5.90 14.35 -6.19
C LYS A 38 -5.17 15.38 -5.34
N GLU A 39 -4.97 15.12 -4.05
CA GLU A 39 -4.21 16.01 -3.17
C GLU A 39 -2.73 16.04 -3.56
N LEU A 40 -2.15 14.90 -3.96
CA LEU A 40 -0.79 14.83 -4.46
C LEU A 40 -0.62 15.59 -5.78
N GLU A 41 -1.58 15.49 -6.70
CA GLU A 41 -1.58 16.24 -7.96
C GLU A 41 -1.60 17.75 -7.71
N LYS A 42 -2.50 18.24 -6.85
CA LYS A 42 -2.53 19.66 -6.44
C LYS A 42 -1.21 20.11 -5.83
N TYR A 43 -0.60 19.28 -4.99
CA TYR A 43 0.69 19.59 -4.39
C TYR A 43 1.77 19.75 -5.47
N TYR A 44 1.86 18.82 -6.42
CA TYR A 44 2.83 18.92 -7.52
C TYR A 44 2.57 20.14 -8.42
N ASP A 45 1.31 20.44 -8.74
CA ASP A 45 0.94 21.62 -9.52
C ASP A 45 1.31 22.94 -8.81
N SER A 46 1.47 22.92 -7.49
CA SER A 46 1.88 24.08 -6.70
C SER A 46 3.39 24.33 -6.67
N LEU A 47 4.19 23.36 -7.13
CA LEU A 47 5.65 23.46 -7.10
C LEU A 47 6.18 24.24 -8.31
N ALA A 48 7.17 25.10 -8.07
CA ALA A 48 7.85 25.84 -9.15
C ALA A 48 8.67 24.91 -10.07
N VAL A 49 9.13 23.77 -9.55
CA VAL A 49 9.83 22.72 -10.28
C VAL A 49 9.09 21.41 -10.01
N HIS A 50 8.55 20.81 -11.07
CA HIS A 50 7.85 19.55 -10.95
C HIS A 50 8.85 18.42 -10.64
N PRO A 51 8.62 17.62 -9.59
CA PRO A 51 9.42 16.44 -9.34
C PRO A 51 9.18 15.42 -10.46
N PRO A 52 10.09 14.43 -10.62
CA PRO A 52 9.87 13.32 -11.52
C PRO A 52 8.49 12.71 -11.30
N SER A 53 7.77 12.48 -12.40
CA SER A 53 6.42 11.91 -12.35
C SER A 53 6.46 10.56 -11.64
N THR A 54 5.60 10.39 -10.65
CA THR A 54 5.30 9.08 -10.06
C THR A 54 4.22 8.33 -10.86
N LYS A 55 3.65 8.96 -11.92
CA LYS A 55 2.74 8.28 -12.85
C LYS A 55 3.54 7.20 -13.58
N GLY A 56 3.05 5.96 -13.52
CA GLY A 56 3.74 4.79 -14.09
C GLY A 56 4.37 3.84 -13.06
N PHE A 57 4.42 4.21 -11.77
CA PHE A 57 4.88 3.30 -10.70
C PHE A 57 3.82 2.26 -10.34
N PHE A 58 3.64 1.28 -11.22
CA PHE A 58 2.70 0.19 -11.00
C PHE A 58 3.31 -0.97 -10.21
N TYR A 59 4.61 -1.21 -10.36
CA TYR A 59 5.25 -2.42 -9.87
C TYR A 59 6.58 -2.11 -9.17
N GLY A 60 7.01 -3.07 -8.36
CA GLY A 60 8.26 -3.02 -7.60
C GLY A 60 8.78 -4.44 -7.37
N GLU A 61 9.55 -4.66 -6.32
CA GLU A 61 9.98 -6.02 -5.96
C GLU A 61 8.92 -6.75 -5.11
N SER A 62 8.25 -6.03 -4.20
CA SER A 62 7.26 -6.59 -3.27
C SER A 62 5.89 -5.95 -3.47
N GLN A 63 4.85 -6.76 -3.61
CA GLN A 63 3.47 -6.30 -3.85
C GLN A 63 2.49 -6.89 -2.85
N LEU A 64 1.73 -6.01 -2.19
CA LEU A 64 0.57 -6.38 -1.37
C LEU A 64 -0.70 -6.01 -2.13
N ILE A 65 -1.61 -6.97 -2.34
CA ILE A 65 -2.92 -6.74 -2.92
C ILE A 65 -4.00 -6.88 -1.83
N ILE A 66 -4.92 -5.92 -1.79
CA ILE A 66 -6.10 -5.92 -0.93
C ILE A 66 -7.35 -6.11 -1.79
N ASP A 67 -8.04 -7.24 -1.63
CA ASP A 67 -9.24 -7.53 -2.41
C ASP A 67 -10.47 -6.73 -1.94
N LYS A 68 -11.58 -6.85 -2.66
CA LYS A 68 -12.85 -6.17 -2.32
C LYS A 68 -13.38 -6.49 -0.92
N LYS A 69 -13.02 -7.65 -0.36
CA LYS A 69 -13.43 -8.12 0.97
C LYS A 69 -12.40 -7.78 2.06
N GLY A 70 -11.29 -7.13 1.72
CA GLY A 70 -10.19 -6.82 2.63
C GLY A 70 -9.24 -7.99 2.88
N ASN A 71 -9.32 -9.08 2.10
CA ASN A 71 -8.33 -10.15 2.15
C ASN A 71 -7.00 -9.65 1.57
N LEU A 72 -5.92 -10.16 2.15
CA LEU A 72 -4.57 -9.76 1.83
C LEU A 72 -3.91 -10.83 0.98
N TYR A 73 -3.29 -10.41 -0.11
CA TYR A 73 -2.52 -11.26 -0.99
C TYR A 73 -1.17 -10.62 -1.28
N PHE A 74 -0.20 -11.44 -1.63
CA PHE A 74 1.15 -10.96 -1.88
C PHE A 74 1.78 -11.71 -3.03
N TYR A 75 2.60 -11.00 -3.79
CA TYR A 75 3.51 -11.60 -4.75
C TYR A 75 4.81 -10.81 -4.73
N GLN A 76 5.87 -11.46 -5.21
CA GLN A 76 7.18 -10.86 -5.38
C GLN A 76 7.64 -11.07 -6.81
N ARG A 77 8.42 -10.10 -7.29
CA ARG A 77 9.13 -10.18 -8.56
C ARG A 77 10.61 -10.18 -8.30
N GLU A 78 11.37 -10.64 -9.29
CA GLU A 78 12.80 -10.41 -9.30
C GLU A 78 13.08 -8.91 -9.19
N HIS A 79 14.11 -8.59 -8.40
CA HIS A 79 14.51 -7.21 -8.21
C HIS A 79 14.87 -6.57 -9.55
N PHE A 80 14.18 -5.50 -9.90
CA PHE A 80 14.49 -4.69 -11.08
C PHE A 80 14.71 -3.25 -10.66
N LEU A 81 15.92 -2.75 -10.91
CA LEU A 81 16.40 -1.43 -10.48
C LEU A 81 15.92 -0.31 -11.41
N ALA A 82 14.68 -0.36 -11.88
CA ALA A 82 14.05 0.74 -12.61
C ALA A 82 13.27 1.64 -11.65
N LEU A 83 14.02 2.30 -10.75
CA LEU A 83 13.51 3.49 -10.06
C LEU A 83 13.48 4.71 -10.99
N CYS A 84 14.05 4.59 -12.18
CA CYS A 84 13.94 5.56 -13.26
C CYS A 84 13.16 4.90 -14.39
N SER A 85 11.99 5.41 -14.71
CA SER A 85 11.27 5.16 -15.97
C SER A 85 12.14 5.60 -17.16
N TYR A 86 13.22 4.86 -17.45
CA TYR A 86 14.09 5.12 -18.59
C TYR A 86 13.28 4.85 -19.86
N GLY A 87 12.65 5.91 -20.39
CA GLY A 87 11.87 5.90 -21.63
C GLY A 87 10.33 5.99 -21.49
N SER A 88 9.78 6.33 -20.32
CA SER A 88 8.31 6.25 -20.12
C SER A 88 7.69 7.33 -19.22
N GLU A 89 8.19 8.56 -19.25
CA GLU A 89 7.63 9.68 -18.46
C GLU A 89 6.12 9.93 -18.70
N ASN A 90 5.60 9.44 -19.83
CA ASN A 90 4.19 9.51 -20.21
C ASN A 90 3.45 8.15 -20.25
N ASP A 91 4.09 7.04 -19.85
CA ASP A 91 3.43 5.73 -19.87
C ASP A 91 2.56 5.56 -18.63
N THR A 92 1.27 5.81 -18.81
CA THR A 92 0.26 5.70 -17.76
C THR A 92 -0.37 4.31 -17.69
N LEU A 93 0.03 3.36 -18.54
CA LEU A 93 -0.55 2.02 -18.57
C LEU A 93 0.37 0.99 -17.92
N PRO A 94 -0.13 0.16 -17.00
CA PRO A 94 0.66 -0.94 -16.46
C PRO A 94 1.04 -1.91 -17.58
N HIS A 95 2.29 -2.36 -17.58
CA HIS A 95 2.72 -3.47 -18.44
C HIS A 95 2.10 -4.79 -17.97
N PHE A 96 1.85 -5.69 -18.92
CA PHE A 96 1.43 -7.06 -18.63
C PHE A 96 2.61 -7.87 -18.07
N LEU A 97 2.43 -8.43 -16.88
CA LEU A 97 3.44 -9.15 -16.12
C LEU A 97 3.44 -10.66 -16.37
N HIS A 98 2.41 -11.19 -17.02
CA HIS A 98 2.15 -12.62 -17.13
C HIS A 98 1.98 -13.30 -15.76
N LEU A 99 1.35 -12.61 -14.81
CA LEU A 99 1.03 -13.15 -13.49
C LEU A 99 0.13 -14.38 -13.62
N GLU A 100 0.43 -15.40 -12.83
CA GLU A 100 -0.40 -16.59 -12.67
C GLU A 100 -1.00 -16.68 -11.26
N PRO A 101 -2.13 -17.40 -11.08
CA PRO A 101 -2.74 -17.60 -9.77
C PRO A 101 -1.81 -18.23 -8.72
N LYS A 102 -0.78 -18.97 -9.16
CA LYS A 102 0.22 -19.63 -8.31
C LYS A 102 1.25 -18.64 -7.74
N ASP A 103 1.50 -17.53 -8.42
CA ASP A 103 2.50 -16.53 -8.04
C ASP A 103 1.99 -15.63 -6.90
N ILE A 104 0.67 -15.54 -6.76
CA ILE A 104 0.01 -14.78 -5.70
C ILE A 104 -0.28 -15.71 -4.55
N ILE A 105 0.11 -15.35 -3.33
CA ILE A 105 -0.21 -16.09 -2.10
C ILE A 105 -1.18 -15.28 -1.23
N ARG A 106 -2.00 -15.96 -0.42
CA ARG A 106 -2.91 -15.29 0.53
C ARG A 106 -2.21 -15.18 1.88
N ILE A 107 -2.25 -14.00 2.49
CA ILE A 107 -1.69 -13.74 3.82
C ILE A 107 -2.83 -13.66 4.84
N PRO A 108 -2.83 -14.48 5.91
CA PRO A 108 -3.72 -14.28 7.04
C PRO A 108 -3.45 -12.92 7.71
N PRO A 109 -4.47 -12.09 8.01
CA PRO A 109 -4.27 -10.75 8.58
C PRO A 109 -3.39 -10.72 9.83
N LYS A 110 -3.53 -11.72 10.71
CA LYS A 110 -2.73 -11.87 11.93
C LYS A 110 -1.22 -12.05 11.69
N ASN A 111 -0.84 -12.51 10.49
CA ASN A 111 0.54 -12.76 10.09
C ASN A 111 1.12 -11.64 9.22
N LEU A 112 0.34 -10.61 8.88
CA LEU A 112 0.75 -9.58 7.91
C LEU A 112 2.06 -8.90 8.29
N THR A 113 2.16 -8.45 9.54
CA THR A 113 3.33 -7.70 10.04
C THR A 113 4.61 -8.52 9.95
N ASP A 114 4.59 -9.74 10.46
CA ASP A 114 5.76 -10.62 10.46
C ASP A 114 6.11 -11.04 9.03
N PHE A 115 5.09 -11.41 8.25
CA PHE A 115 5.26 -11.80 6.86
C PHE A 115 5.95 -10.69 6.05
N LEU A 116 5.46 -9.45 6.11
CA LEU A 116 6.06 -8.34 5.37
C LEU A 116 7.43 -7.95 5.94
N SER A 117 7.65 -8.08 7.25
CA SER A 117 8.96 -7.82 7.86
C SER A 117 10.03 -8.76 7.31
N GLU A 118 9.75 -10.06 7.29
CA GLU A 118 10.65 -11.09 6.76
C GLU A 118 10.86 -10.98 5.25
N ASN A 119 9.87 -10.48 4.51
CA ASN A 119 9.93 -10.39 3.05
C ASN A 119 10.44 -9.05 2.52
N ILE A 120 10.57 -8.03 3.36
CA ILE A 120 10.91 -6.66 2.92
C ILE A 120 12.01 -6.05 3.76
N LEU A 121 11.90 -6.08 5.09
CA LEU A 121 12.81 -5.32 5.97
C LEU A 121 14.20 -5.95 6.09
N VAL A 122 14.33 -7.25 5.77
CA VAL A 122 15.62 -7.95 5.70
C VAL A 122 16.44 -7.57 4.45
N LYS A 123 15.81 -6.93 3.46
CA LYS A 123 16.47 -6.49 2.22
C LYS A 123 17.28 -5.21 2.46
N GLU A 124 18.21 -4.94 1.54
CA GLU A 124 18.96 -3.68 1.49
C GLU A 124 18.02 -2.47 1.52
N LYS A 125 18.43 -1.37 2.15
CA LYS A 125 17.53 -0.24 2.48
C LYS A 125 16.82 0.36 1.26
N ASN A 126 17.51 0.46 0.12
CA ASN A 126 16.99 0.92 -1.17
C ASN A 126 16.03 -0.08 -1.85
N ARG A 127 15.97 -1.33 -1.39
CA ARG A 127 15.08 -2.40 -1.86
C ARG A 127 13.87 -2.60 -0.94
N GLN A 128 13.81 -1.87 0.17
CA GLN A 128 12.65 -1.82 1.06
C GLN A 128 11.58 -0.93 0.41
N ILE A 129 10.95 -1.45 -0.65
CA ILE A 129 9.88 -0.78 -1.39
C ILE A 129 8.67 -1.70 -1.41
N LEU A 130 7.53 -1.18 -0.96
CA LEU A 130 6.26 -1.90 -0.96
C LEU A 130 5.24 -1.22 -1.87
N ILE A 131 4.79 -1.91 -2.92
CA ILE A 131 3.62 -1.47 -3.69
C ILE A 131 2.37 -2.09 -3.09
N ILE A 132 1.39 -1.27 -2.75
CA ILE A 132 0.09 -1.68 -2.21
C ILE A 132 -0.97 -1.42 -3.25
N ALA A 133 -1.59 -2.48 -3.76
CA ALA A 133 -2.70 -2.41 -4.69
C ALA A 133 -4.02 -2.70 -3.97
N SER A 134 -5.08 -1.94 -4.23
CA SER A 134 -6.41 -2.23 -3.71
C SER A 134 -7.50 -2.27 -4.77
N GLN A 135 -8.37 -3.27 -4.67
CA GLN A 135 -9.59 -3.37 -5.48
C GLN A 135 -10.67 -2.37 -5.03
N ASN A 136 -10.59 -1.82 -3.81
CA ASN A 136 -11.49 -0.78 -3.29
C ASN A 136 -10.78 0.58 -3.23
N ASP A 137 -11.51 1.65 -3.51
CA ASP A 137 -10.91 2.99 -3.48
C ASP A 137 -10.56 3.40 -2.05
N THR A 138 -11.39 2.95 -1.11
CA THR A 138 -11.16 3.12 0.32
C THR A 138 -10.55 1.86 0.94
N ILE A 139 -9.40 2.03 1.61
CA ILE A 139 -8.76 1.00 2.42
C ILE A 139 -9.15 1.23 3.89
N LYS A 140 -9.74 0.20 4.50
CA LYS A 140 -10.13 0.15 5.91
C LYS A 140 -9.56 -1.11 6.55
N ASN A 141 -8.24 -1.15 6.75
CA ASN A 141 -7.58 -2.30 7.36
C ASN A 141 -6.64 -1.83 8.51
N PRO A 142 -7.06 -1.99 9.78
CA PRO A 142 -6.27 -1.55 10.93
C PRO A 142 -4.88 -2.20 11.00
N SER A 143 -4.78 -3.52 10.77
CA SER A 143 -3.51 -4.25 10.81
C SER A 143 -2.52 -3.78 9.74
N PHE A 144 -3.04 -3.41 8.56
CA PHE A 144 -2.23 -2.81 7.50
C PHE A 144 -1.69 -1.43 7.91
N PHE A 145 -2.53 -0.55 8.46
CA PHE A 145 -2.07 0.77 8.91
C PHE A 145 -1.13 0.68 10.12
N GLU A 146 -1.34 -0.29 11.01
CA GLU A 146 -0.41 -0.58 12.09
C GLU A 146 0.97 -0.95 11.55
N PHE A 147 1.04 -1.84 10.55
CA PHE A 147 2.30 -2.17 9.89
C PHE A 147 2.98 -0.94 9.28
N LEU A 148 2.26 -0.13 8.49
CA LEU A 148 2.82 1.08 7.87
C LEU A 148 3.34 2.10 8.90
N ASN A 149 2.64 2.26 10.03
CA ASN A 149 3.00 3.25 11.05
C ASN A 149 4.13 2.79 11.98
N THR A 150 4.24 1.48 12.22
CA THR A 150 5.18 0.93 13.21
C THR A 150 6.49 0.45 12.58
N LYS A 151 6.45 0.01 11.32
CA LYS A 151 7.62 -0.52 10.62
C LYS A 151 8.15 0.54 9.65
N ASN A 152 9.42 0.90 9.79
CA ASN A 152 10.08 1.90 8.95
C ASN A 152 10.49 1.29 7.59
N ILE A 153 9.49 0.97 6.76
CA ILE A 153 9.63 0.33 5.45
C ILE A 153 10.37 1.21 4.44
N GLY A 154 10.72 2.46 4.75
CA GLY A 154 11.45 3.35 3.87
C GLY A 154 10.56 3.97 2.79
N THR A 155 10.04 3.17 1.85
CA THR A 155 9.23 3.65 0.72
C THR A 155 8.03 2.73 0.46
N TYR A 156 6.85 3.32 0.25
CA TYR A 156 5.68 2.58 -0.21
C TYR A 156 4.82 3.44 -1.14
N PHE A 157 4.08 2.77 -2.03
CA PHE A 157 3.11 3.41 -2.93
C PHE A 157 1.77 2.69 -2.82
N ILE A 158 0.68 3.44 -2.72
CA ILE A 158 -0.68 2.89 -2.66
C ILE A 158 -1.39 3.24 -3.97
N ARG A 159 -2.00 2.26 -4.63
CA ARG A 159 -2.74 2.45 -5.88
C ARG A 159 -3.93 1.50 -6.02
N ARG A 160 -4.75 1.74 -7.05
CA ARG A 160 -5.76 0.79 -7.53
C ARG A 160 -5.10 -0.45 -8.13
N THR A 161 -5.76 -1.60 -8.07
CA THR A 161 -5.31 -2.82 -8.77
C THR A 161 -5.28 -2.62 -10.28
N THR A 162 -4.36 -3.31 -10.96
CA THR A 162 -4.32 -3.37 -12.43
C THR A 162 -5.35 -4.36 -12.96
N GLN A 163 -5.67 -4.29 -14.25
CA GLN A 163 -6.57 -5.26 -14.88
C GLN A 163 -6.08 -6.70 -14.71
N GLU A 164 -4.78 -6.92 -14.83
CA GLU A 164 -4.15 -8.23 -14.67
C GLU A 164 -4.30 -8.75 -13.25
N GLU A 165 -3.96 -7.95 -12.23
CA GLU A 165 -4.11 -8.33 -10.82
C GLU A 165 -5.56 -8.72 -10.49
N ASP A 166 -6.54 -7.91 -10.92
CA ASP A 166 -7.97 -8.19 -10.73
C ASP A 166 -8.39 -9.51 -11.40
N THR A 167 -7.85 -9.74 -12.59
CA THR A 167 -8.18 -10.92 -13.38
C THR A 167 -7.58 -12.17 -12.75
N VAL A 168 -6.27 -12.19 -12.49
CA VAL A 168 -5.57 -13.33 -11.88
C VAL A 168 -6.17 -13.67 -10.51
N LEU A 169 -6.46 -12.65 -9.69
CA LEU A 169 -7.07 -12.86 -8.38
C LEU A 169 -8.48 -13.48 -8.48
N ARG A 170 -9.25 -13.11 -9.51
CA ARG A 170 -10.55 -13.74 -9.80
C ARG A 170 -10.39 -15.24 -10.08
N TYR A 171 -9.39 -15.66 -10.85
CA TYR A 171 -9.14 -17.09 -11.09
C TYR A 171 -8.64 -17.80 -9.83
N LYS A 172 -7.71 -17.17 -9.08
CA LYS A 172 -7.21 -17.71 -7.81
C LYS A 172 -8.33 -18.00 -6.82
N ASN A 173 -9.29 -17.08 -6.68
CA ASN A 173 -10.38 -17.20 -5.72
C ASN A 173 -11.54 -18.11 -6.20
N ASN A 174 -11.60 -18.42 -7.50
CA ASN A 174 -12.65 -19.27 -8.09
C ASN A 174 -12.16 -20.70 -8.39
N GLN A 175 -11.08 -21.18 -7.77
CA GLN A 175 -10.54 -22.53 -7.99
C GLN A 175 -11.60 -23.64 -7.83
N SER A 176 -12.65 -23.43 -7.02
CA SER A 176 -13.76 -24.37 -6.86
C SER A 176 -14.66 -24.53 -8.10
N ARG A 177 -14.54 -23.67 -9.11
CA ARG A 177 -15.40 -23.66 -10.31
C ARG A 177 -14.78 -24.35 -11.54
N HIS A 178 -13.66 -25.07 -11.39
CA HIS A 178 -12.93 -25.70 -12.51
C HIS A 178 -12.58 -24.73 -13.64
N VAL A 179 -12.42 -23.45 -13.32
CA VAL A 179 -12.04 -22.42 -14.30
C VAL A 179 -10.52 -22.33 -14.33
N TYR A 180 -9.92 -22.88 -15.38
CA TYR A 180 -8.47 -22.80 -15.61
C TYR A 180 -8.06 -21.41 -16.08
N TYR A 181 -6.88 -20.97 -15.64
CA TYR A 181 -6.28 -19.71 -16.05
C TYR A 181 -5.47 -19.93 -17.33
N TYR A 182 -5.95 -19.37 -18.44
CA TYR A 182 -5.25 -19.33 -19.72
C TYR A 182 -5.08 -17.87 -20.14
N PRO A 183 -3.91 -17.25 -19.91
CA PRO A 183 -3.72 -15.81 -20.14
C PRO A 183 -4.00 -15.40 -21.59
N ASP A 184 -3.66 -16.25 -22.56
CA ASP A 184 -3.88 -16.01 -23.99
C ASP A 184 -5.36 -16.05 -24.41
N SER A 185 -6.21 -16.68 -23.60
CA SER A 185 -7.66 -16.74 -23.83
C SER A 185 -8.40 -15.54 -23.24
N ILE A 186 -7.71 -14.69 -22.47
CA ILE A 186 -8.32 -13.53 -21.81
C ILE A 186 -8.30 -12.34 -22.77
N LYS A 187 -9.47 -11.73 -22.98
CA LYS A 187 -9.58 -10.48 -23.73
C LYS A 187 -9.14 -9.31 -22.87
N TRP A 188 -7.85 -8.98 -22.96
CA TRP A 188 -7.25 -7.83 -22.28
C TRP A 188 -7.75 -6.50 -22.85
N ASP A 189 -8.03 -5.54 -21.96
CA ASP A 189 -8.48 -4.20 -22.32
C ASP A 189 -7.24 -3.34 -22.58
N LYS A 190 -6.88 -3.20 -23.86
CA LYS A 190 -5.66 -2.51 -24.27
C LYS A 190 -5.62 -1.03 -23.87
N THR A 191 -6.74 -0.43 -23.44
CA THR A 191 -6.75 0.94 -22.89
C THR A 191 -6.39 0.98 -21.40
N LYS A 192 -6.22 -0.17 -20.75
CA LYS A 192 -5.91 -0.31 -19.32
C LYS A 192 -4.64 -1.11 -19.05
N ILE A 193 -4.06 -1.74 -20.06
CA ILE A 193 -2.86 -2.55 -19.94
C ILE A 193 -2.06 -2.53 -21.24
N LYS A 194 -0.73 -2.49 -21.10
CA LYS A 194 0.20 -2.56 -22.21
C LYS A 194 0.70 -4.00 -22.38
N LEU A 195 0.21 -4.64 -23.44
CA LEU A 195 0.65 -5.97 -23.84
C LEU A 195 2.04 -5.91 -24.50
N PRO A 196 2.85 -6.99 -24.42
CA PRO A 196 4.09 -7.07 -25.18
C PRO A 196 3.81 -6.93 -26.68
N ASN A 197 4.68 -6.19 -27.39
CA ASN A 197 4.65 -6.17 -28.85
C ASN A 197 5.14 -7.53 -29.34
N ASN A 198 4.24 -8.34 -29.89
CA ASN A 198 4.63 -9.54 -30.63
C ASN A 198 5.42 -9.06 -31.87
N LYS A 199 6.75 -9.19 -31.84
CA LYS A 199 7.58 -9.11 -33.03
C LYS A 199 7.73 -10.51 -33.61
#